data_AF-A0A7S0LVU0-F1
#
_entry.id   AF-A0A7S0LVU0-F1
#
_cell.length_a   1.000
_cell.length_b   1.000
_cell.length_c   1.000
_cell.angle_alpha   90.00
_cell.angle_beta   90.00
_cell.angle_gamma   90.00
#
_symmetry.space_group_name_H-M   'P 1'
#
loop_
_entity.id
_entity.type
_entity.pdbx_description
1 polymer ?
#
loop_
_entity_poly.entity_id
_entity_poly.type
_entity_poly.pdbx_seq_one_letter_code
_entity_poly.pdbx_strand_id
1 'polypeptide(L)'
;CSSLPPPKLTQRKLAKGDRINIVLVGKTGHGKSSIANILCGGKEKFTVSDDFKSVTTEVQFADFEYRGHKVRVIDTPGFFDTSMPAEEIQEALNRFGDIASEGIVALLVVGGGGG
;
A
#
# COMPACT_ATOMS: atom_id res chain seq x y z
N CYS A 1 5.51 16.19 27.19
CA CYS A 1 5.16 15.34 26.03
C CYS A 1 3.68 15.00 26.09
N SER A 2 2.82 15.82 25.46
CA SER A 2 1.40 15.53 25.35
C SER A 2 1.21 14.46 24.26
N SER A 3 0.81 13.26 24.66
CA SER A 3 0.42 12.22 23.72
C SER A 3 -0.75 12.71 22.86
N LEU A 4 -0.64 12.54 21.55
CA LEU A 4 -1.77 12.78 20.65
C LEU A 4 -2.90 11.81 21.01
N PRO A 5 -4.17 12.26 21.02
CA PRO A 5 -5.28 11.35 21.21
C PRO A 5 -5.31 10.32 20.07
N PRO A 6 -5.70 9.06 20.36
CA PRO A 6 -5.84 8.06 19.31
C PRO A 6 -6.84 8.55 18.25
N PRO A 7 -6.56 8.35 16.95
CA PRO A 7 -7.44 8.81 15.89
C PRO A 7 -8.83 8.16 16.06
N LYS A 8 -9.88 8.98 16.03
CA LYS A 8 -11.26 8.49 16.07
C LYS A 8 -11.57 7.82 14.74
N LEU A 9 -11.55 6.50 14.71
CA LEU A 9 -11.99 5.71 13.56
C LEU A 9 -13.49 5.94 13.34
N THR A 10 -13.84 6.65 12.29
CA THR A 10 -15.24 6.89 11.90
C THR A 10 -15.58 5.92 10.76
N GLN A 11 -16.55 5.03 10.96
CA GLN A 11 -17.04 4.16 9.88
C GLN A 11 -17.88 4.98 8.90
N ARG A 12 -17.25 5.48 7.84
CA ARG A 12 -17.95 6.14 6.73
C ARG A 12 -18.41 5.08 5.73
N LYS A 13 -19.67 5.13 5.32
CA LYS A 13 -20.18 4.32 4.22
C LYS A 13 -19.59 4.83 2.90
N LEU A 14 -19.03 3.94 2.09
CA LEU A 14 -18.54 4.27 0.74
C LEU A 14 -19.67 4.89 -0.09
N ALA A 15 -19.47 6.11 -0.57
CA ALA A 15 -20.36 6.79 -1.49
C ALA A 15 -19.90 6.59 -2.94
N LYS A 16 -20.85 6.68 -3.88
CA LYS A 16 -20.54 6.62 -5.31
C LYS A 16 -19.63 7.81 -5.68
N GLY A 17 -18.47 7.52 -6.29
CA GLY A 17 -17.45 8.52 -6.60
C GLY A 17 -16.32 8.65 -5.58
N ASP A 18 -16.44 8.03 -4.39
CA ASP A 18 -15.31 7.92 -3.47
C ASP A 18 -14.18 7.11 -4.11
N ARG A 19 -12.94 7.60 -3.95
CA ARG A 19 -11.73 6.84 -4.28
C ARG A 19 -11.41 5.89 -3.13
N ILE A 20 -11.10 4.64 -3.46
CA ILE A 20 -10.59 3.63 -2.54
C ILE A 20 -9.09 3.51 -2.77
N ASN A 21 -8.29 3.79 -1.76
CA ASN A 21 -6.84 3.61 -1.79
C ASN A 21 -6.50 2.32 -1.06
N ILE A 22 -6.02 1.30 -1.78
CA ILE A 22 -5.56 0.03 -1.22
C ILE A 22 -4.03 0.09 -1.14
N VAL A 23 -3.49 0.00 0.06
CA VAL A 23 -2.04 0.08 0.29
C VAL A 23 -1.52 -1.25 0.74
N LEU A 24 -0.54 -1.77 0.00
CA LEU A 24 0.08 -3.06 0.25
C LEU A 24 1.32 -2.83 1.11
N VAL A 25 1.32 -3.41 2.31
CA VAL A 25 2.46 -3.37 3.24
C VAL A 25 2.88 -4.79 3.63
N GLY A 26 4.17 -4.98 3.89
CA GLY A 26 4.74 -6.29 4.14
C GLY A 26 6.24 -6.29 3.87
N LYS A 27 6.95 -7.31 4.37
CA LYS A 27 8.39 -7.44 4.12
C LYS A 27 8.69 -7.55 2.61
N THR A 28 9.93 -7.24 2.27
CA THR A 28 10.50 -7.55 0.97
C THR A 28 10.29 -9.02 0.60
N GLY A 29 10.04 -9.29 -0.69
CA GLY A 29 9.87 -10.65 -1.19
C GLY A 29 8.53 -11.32 -0.89
N HIS A 30 7.64 -10.69 -0.12
CA HIS A 30 6.32 -11.27 0.20
C HIS A 30 5.27 -11.14 -0.92
N GLY A 31 5.66 -10.73 -2.13
CA GLY A 31 4.75 -10.72 -3.29
C GLY A 31 3.74 -9.57 -3.34
N LYS A 32 4.03 -8.43 -2.70
CA LYS A 32 3.18 -7.23 -2.74
C LYS A 32 2.90 -6.78 -4.18
N SER A 33 3.94 -6.60 -4.99
CA SER A 33 3.84 -6.19 -6.40
C SER A 33 3.06 -7.21 -7.25
N SER A 34 3.21 -8.50 -6.97
CA SER A 34 2.42 -9.57 -7.61
C SER A 34 0.93 -9.46 -7.27
N ILE A 35 0.60 -9.24 -5.99
CA ILE A 35 -0.78 -8.98 -5.55
C ILE A 35 -1.32 -7.70 -6.21
N ALA A 36 -0.51 -6.66 -6.34
CA ALA A 36 -0.89 -5.42 -6.99
C ALA A 36 -1.32 -5.65 -8.45
N ASN A 37 -0.56 -6.44 -9.21
CA ASN A 37 -0.90 -6.84 -10.57
C ASN A 37 -2.20 -7.67 -10.63
N ILE A 38 -2.41 -8.58 -9.68
CA ILE A 38 -3.66 -9.37 -9.58
C ILE A 38 -4.86 -8.45 -9.33
N LEU A 39 -4.74 -7.51 -8.39
CA LEU A 39 -5.80 -6.54 -8.08
C LEU A 39 -6.12 -5.63 -9.27
N CYS A 40 -5.12 -5.32 -10.10
CA CYS A 40 -5.29 -4.56 -11.35
C CYS A 40 -5.73 -5.41 -12.55
N GLY A 41 -6.34 -6.58 -12.29
CA GLY A 41 -6.93 -7.42 -13.33
C GLY A 41 -5.92 -8.27 -14.11
N GLY A 42 -4.77 -8.58 -13.50
CA GLY A 42 -3.74 -9.44 -14.09
C GLY A 42 -2.88 -8.76 -15.15
N LYS A 43 -2.94 -7.42 -15.26
CA LYS A 43 -2.04 -6.64 -16.13
C LYS A 43 -0.76 -6.31 -15.38
N GLU A 44 0.39 -6.42 -16.06
CA GLU A 44 1.70 -6.02 -15.52
C GLU A 44 1.79 -4.49 -15.43
N LYS A 45 1.27 -3.94 -14.32
CA LYS A 45 1.31 -2.51 -13.98
C LYS A 45 2.38 -2.19 -12.96
N PHE A 46 2.81 -3.20 -12.21
CA PHE A 46 3.83 -3.13 -11.18
C PHE A 46 4.98 -4.04 -11.56
N THR A 47 6.19 -3.56 -11.35
CA THR A 47 7.38 -4.36 -11.59
C THR A 47 7.47 -5.44 -10.53
N VAL A 48 7.58 -6.70 -10.96
CA VAL A 48 7.86 -7.84 -10.08
C VAL A 48 9.30 -8.27 -10.34
N SER A 49 10.07 -8.49 -9.28
CA SER A 49 11.39 -9.10 -9.38
C SER A 49 11.42 -10.38 -8.56
N ASP A 50 12.02 -11.42 -9.15
CA ASP A 50 12.31 -12.69 -8.47
C ASP A 50 13.60 -12.61 -7.65
N ASP A 51 14.40 -11.54 -7.81
CA ASP A 51 15.61 -11.31 -7.05
C ASP A 51 15.28 -10.57 -5.74
N PHE A 52 15.59 -11.20 -4.60
CA PHE A 52 15.48 -10.60 -3.26
C PHE A 52 16.26 -9.27 -3.11
N LYS A 53 17.18 -8.96 -4.03
CA LYS A 53 17.96 -7.71 -4.07
C LYS A 53 17.35 -6.61 -4.93
N SER A 54 16.52 -6.96 -5.92
CA SER A 54 15.90 -6.03 -6.86
C SER A 54 14.46 -5.72 -6.45
N VAL A 55 14.29 -5.51 -5.14
CA VAL A 55 13.01 -5.20 -4.51
C VAL A 55 12.53 -3.83 -4.97
N THR A 56 11.22 -3.64 -5.03
CA THR A 56 10.58 -2.32 -5.12
C THR A 56 11.21 -1.34 -4.12
N THR A 57 12.03 -0.41 -4.61
CA THR A 57 12.66 0.65 -3.82
C THR A 57 11.84 1.93 -3.79
N GLU A 58 10.87 2.06 -4.72
CA GLU A 58 10.01 3.22 -4.86
C GLU A 58 8.53 2.85 -4.73
N VAL A 59 7.71 3.75 -4.20
CA VAL A 59 6.26 3.57 -4.17
C VAL A 59 5.69 3.58 -5.59
N GLN A 60 5.03 2.50 -6.00
CA GLN A 60 4.34 2.40 -7.29
C GLN A 60 2.82 2.44 -7.07
N PHE A 61 2.05 2.93 -8.04
CA PHE A 61 0.59 2.89 -7.97
C PHE A 61 -0.07 2.73 -9.33
N ALA A 62 -1.28 2.18 -9.31
CA ALA A 62 -2.13 2.07 -10.49
C ALA A 62 -3.59 2.36 -10.13
N ASP A 63 -4.28 3.07 -11.02
CA ASP A 63 -5.70 3.38 -10.91
C ASP A 63 -6.54 2.44 -11.80
N PHE A 64 -7.69 2.01 -11.29
CA PHE A 64 -8.72 1.27 -12.05
C PHE A 64 -10.11 1.54 -11.48
N GLU A 65 -11.15 1.06 -12.16
CA GLU A 65 -12.53 1.15 -11.69
C GLU A 65 -13.04 -0.22 -11.24
N TYR A 66 -13.68 -0.27 -10.08
CA TYR A 66 -14.33 -1.48 -9.57
C TYR A 66 -15.69 -1.13 -8.98
N ARG A 67 -16.76 -1.72 -9.53
CA ARG A 67 -18.16 -1.52 -9.08
C ARG A 67 -18.56 -0.03 -8.96
N GLY A 68 -18.10 0.82 -9.86
CA GLY A 68 -18.41 2.26 -9.86
C GLY A 68 -17.58 3.10 -8.88
N HIS A 69 -16.54 2.53 -8.28
CA HIS A 69 -15.57 3.24 -7.44
C HIS A 69 -14.22 3.33 -8.16
N LYS A 70 -13.55 4.47 -8.02
CA LYS A 70 -12.15 4.63 -8.43
C LYS A 70 -11.29 3.93 -7.39
N VAL A 71 -10.50 2.96 -7.80
CA VAL A 71 -9.58 2.24 -6.92
C VAL A 71 -8.15 2.57 -7.32
N ARG A 72 -7.33 2.93 -6.33
CA ARG A 72 -5.89 3.04 -6.46
C ARG A 72 -5.24 1.93 -5.65
N VAL A 73 -4.44 1.09 -6.29
CA VAL A 73 -3.56 0.16 -5.57
C VAL A 73 -2.18 0.80 -5.48
N ILE A 74 -1.61 0.77 -4.28
CA ILE A 74 -0.32 1.36 -3.95
C ILE A 74 0.58 0.23 -3.46
N ASP A 75 1.61 -0.08 -4.25
CA ASP A 75 2.68 -0.97 -3.86
C ASP A 75 3.76 -0.17 -3.15
N THR A 76 4.21 -0.67 -2.01
CA THR A 76 5.21 0.02 -1.18
C THR A 76 6.48 -0.82 -1.10
N PRO A 77 7.64 -0.19 -0.87
CA PRO A 77 8.85 -0.92 -0.49
C PRO A 77 8.64 -1.81 0.74
N GLY A 78 9.61 -2.67 1.05
CA GLY A 78 9.59 -3.54 2.23
C GLY A 78 9.43 -2.77 3.55
N PHE A 79 8.20 -2.49 3.96
CA PHE A 79 7.90 -1.63 5.11
C PHE A 79 8.39 -2.19 6.46
N PHE A 80 8.53 -3.52 6.54
CA PHE A 80 9.00 -4.24 7.73
C PHE A 80 10.38 -4.86 7.54
N ASP A 81 11.12 -4.44 6.51
CA ASP A 81 12.50 -4.88 6.35
C ASP A 81 13.34 -4.15 7.39
N THR A 82 13.98 -4.90 8.27
CA THR A 82 14.85 -4.38 9.34
C THR A 82 16.08 -3.63 8.83
N SER A 83 16.25 -3.52 7.51
CA SER A 83 17.33 -2.81 6.83
C SER A 83 16.99 -1.37 6.48
N MET A 84 15.72 -0.94 6.52
CA MET A 84 15.35 0.46 6.25
C MET A 84 15.50 1.33 7.51
N PRO A 85 16.20 2.48 7.44
CA PRO A 85 16.23 3.48 8.51
C PRO A 85 14.82 3.93 8.91
N ALA A 86 14.63 4.25 10.19
CA ALA A 86 13.33 4.70 10.71
C ALA A 86 12.83 5.97 10.02
N GLU A 87 13.76 6.82 9.58
CA GLU A 87 13.51 8.06 8.84
C GLU A 87 12.87 7.78 7.48
N GLU A 88 13.37 6.78 6.73
CA GLU A 88 12.80 6.38 5.43
C GLU A 88 11.40 5.78 5.60
N ILE A 89 11.18 5.01 6.67
CA ILE A 89 9.85 4.49 7.02
C ILE A 89 8.89 5.64 7.34
N GLN A 90 9.35 6.66 8.06
CA GLN A 90 8.54 7.83 8.40
C GLN A 90 8.20 8.68 7.17
N GLU A 91 9.14 8.90 6.26
CA GLU A 91 8.87 9.58 4.98
C GLU A 91 7.87 8.80 4.12
N ALA A 92 8.01 7.48 4.05
CA ALA A 92 7.05 6.62 3.34
C ALA A 92 5.65 6.71 3.95
N LEU A 93 5.53 6.74 5.29
CA LEU A 93 4.26 6.93 5.99
C LEU A 93 3.65 8.31 5.73
N ASN A 94 4.46 9.37 5.70
CA ASN A 94 3.99 10.72 5.42
C ASN A 94 3.46 10.81 3.98
N ARG A 95 4.24 10.31 3.01
CA ARG A 95 3.83 10.26 1.60
C ARG A 95 2.59 9.41 1.38
N PHE A 96 2.47 8.32 2.14
CA PHE A 96 1.25 7.53 2.19
C PHE A 96 0.08 8.36 2.74
N GLY A 97 0.25 9.07 3.85
CA GLY A 97 -0.76 9.96 4.44
C GLY A 97 -1.29 11.00 3.45
N ASP A 98 -0.40 11.60 2.65
CA ASP A 98 -0.77 12.57 1.62
C ASP A 98 -1.65 11.92 0.53
N ILE A 99 -1.25 10.75 0.02
CA ILE A 99 -1.99 10.03 -1.03
C ILE A 99 -3.32 9.46 -0.47
N ALA A 100 -3.32 9.05 0.79
CA ALA A 100 -4.47 8.52 1.51
C ALA A 100 -5.55 9.56 1.79
N SER A 101 -5.17 10.83 1.92
CA SER A 101 -6.07 11.93 2.29
C SER A 101 -7.25 12.13 1.32
N GLU A 102 -7.14 11.64 0.08
CA GLU A 102 -8.16 11.76 -0.97
C GLU A 102 -9.16 10.59 -1.04
N GLY A 103 -9.26 9.71 -0.05
CA GLY A 103 -10.16 8.55 -0.15
C GLY A 103 -10.30 7.68 1.09
N ILE A 104 -11.02 6.56 0.96
CA ILE A 104 -11.05 5.52 1.99
C ILE A 104 -9.80 4.66 1.82
N VAL A 105 -9.02 4.55 2.90
CA VAL A 105 -7.81 3.72 2.92
C VAL A 105 -8.14 2.32 3.42
N ALA A 106 -7.77 1.31 2.64
CA ALA A 106 -7.62 -0.07 3.11
C ALA A 106 -6.12 -0.44 3.17
N LEU A 107 -5.66 -0.96 4.30
CA LEU A 107 -4.31 -1.49 4.47
C LEU A 107 -4.34 -3.01 4.31
N LEU A 108 -3.59 -3.55 3.36
CA LEU A 108 -3.44 -4.99 3.17
C LEU A 108 -2.03 -5.41 3.61
N VAL A 109 -1.97 -6.21 4.68
CA VAL A 109 -0.72 -6.77 5.18
C VAL A 109 -0.44 -8.09 4.49
N VAL A 110 0.71 -8.18 3.82
CA VAL A 110 1.13 -9.37 3.07
C VAL A 110 2.17 -10.16 3.88
N GLY A 111 1.75 -11.33 4.36
CA GLY A 111 2.60 -12.30 5.05
C GLY A 111 3.17 -13.35 4.10
N GLY A 112 4.43 -13.72 4.30
CA GLY A 112 5.04 -14.88 3.65
C GLY A 112 4.65 -16.17 4.36
N GLY A 113 4.33 -17.22 3.61
CA GLY A 113 4.20 -18.56 4.16
C GLY A 113 5.57 -19.09 4.57
N GLY A 114 5.74 -19.43 5.85
CA GLY A 114 6.97 -20.04 6.35
C GLY A 114 7.13 -21.45 5.79
N GLY A 115 8.30 -21.70 5.19
CA GLY A 115 8.93 -23.01 5.15
C GLY A 115 9.97 -23.10 6.26
#